data_AF-A0A918X355-F1
#
_entry.id   AF-A0A918X355-F1
#
_cell.length_a   1.000
_cell.length_b   1.000
_cell.length_c   1.000
_cell.angle_alpha   90.00
_cell.angle_beta   90.00
_cell.angle_gamma   90.00
#
_symmetry.space_group_name_H-M   'P 1'
#
loop_
_entity.id
_entity.type
_entity.pdbx_description
1 polymer ?
#
loop_
_entity_poly.entity_id
_entity_poly.type
_entity_poly.pdbx_seq_one_letter_code
_entity_poly.pdbx_strand_id
1 'polypeptide(L)'
;MTRITALSRPLLAWAAAHSALGTGCALAGVPLFGLGPHPAPAAWNWAAVAVAALVAAVLLARHRYGERPAFRRTLIAAAALCLASGFSLLMDVLMLLTGSLPAGPAAAAHHALGLTGAVLLAINTRTRKPTSGTPAPPAAASPRVHLVALVGAAAFLPYATMKTVWAFGGTFAGVSGAEVLEVSRRNGASGVWLALEGWGLDPTVLFALVGVFLLFGLVRPWGQVFPRWTVFLAGRRVPRWLPLAPAVLGAATLVPYGLLGSGYLILAGLGVLDLPPGDFRTGEDALLVSWAGLGAFAPYGLALAVAAHSYWRRTRPLAPARPASVPAPGLTPRRPVPPAPIRTRR
;
A
#
# COMPACT_ATOMS: atom_id res chain seq x y z
N MET A 1 28.19 -1.12 -17.84
CA MET A 1 28.31 -1.91 -16.60
C MET A 1 28.20 -1.08 -15.30
N THR A 2 28.36 0.25 -15.31
CA THR A 2 28.46 1.08 -14.08
C THR A 2 27.15 1.37 -13.32
N ARG A 3 25.95 1.18 -13.88
CA ARG A 3 24.69 1.51 -13.18
C ARG A 3 24.18 0.43 -12.20
N ILE A 4 24.65 -0.81 -12.32
CA ILE A 4 24.20 -1.93 -11.46
C ILE A 4 24.77 -1.81 -10.04
N THR A 5 25.85 -1.07 -9.84
CA THR A 5 26.54 -0.94 -8.54
C THR A 5 25.88 0.04 -7.59
N ALA A 6 25.26 1.12 -8.09
CA ALA A 6 24.73 2.20 -7.25
C ALA A 6 23.54 1.76 -6.38
N LEU A 7 22.63 0.94 -6.91
CA LEU A 7 21.46 0.46 -6.16
C LEU A 7 21.72 -0.82 -5.35
N SER A 8 22.86 -1.48 -5.55
CA SER A 8 23.20 -2.71 -4.83
C SER A 8 23.74 -2.42 -3.43
N ARG A 9 24.45 -1.29 -3.23
CA ARG A 9 24.97 -0.86 -1.92
C ARG A 9 23.89 -0.65 -0.85
N PRO A 10 22.84 0.16 -1.07
CA PRO A 10 21.79 0.33 -0.06
C PRO A 10 21.05 -0.98 0.24
N LEU A 11 20.92 -1.86 -0.75
CA LEU A 11 20.27 -3.17 -0.57
C LEU A 11 21.13 -4.14 0.25
N LEU A 12 22.46 -4.12 0.08
CA LEU A 12 23.39 -4.88 0.91
C LEU A 12 23.42 -4.35 2.36
N ALA A 13 23.43 -3.03 2.55
CA ALA A 13 23.35 -2.41 3.87
C ALA A 13 22.04 -2.77 4.59
N TRP A 14 20.92 -2.72 3.86
CA TRP A 14 19.63 -3.18 4.38
C TRP A 14 19.66 -4.66 4.77
N ALA A 15 20.20 -5.54 3.91
CA ALA A 15 20.29 -6.96 4.21
C ALA A 15 21.13 -7.22 5.47
N ALA A 16 22.26 -6.53 5.63
CA ALA A 16 23.08 -6.62 6.83
C ALA A 16 22.34 -6.18 8.09
N ALA A 17 21.63 -5.04 8.04
CA ALA A 17 20.84 -4.54 9.16
C ALA A 17 19.69 -5.49 9.54
N HIS A 18 18.97 -6.04 8.55
CA HIS A 18 17.85 -6.94 8.78
C HIS A 18 18.30 -8.30 9.32
N SER A 19 19.41 -8.85 8.80
CA SER A 19 20.05 -10.03 9.37
C SER A 19 20.53 -9.78 10.80
N ALA A 20 21.19 -8.65 11.08
CA ALA A 20 21.68 -8.33 12.43
C ALA A 20 20.54 -8.22 13.45
N LEU A 21 19.43 -7.55 13.09
CA LEU A 21 18.23 -7.50 13.94
C LEU A 21 17.67 -8.90 14.17
N GLY A 22 17.48 -9.68 13.10
CA GLY A 22 16.96 -11.05 13.18
C GLY A 22 17.79 -11.95 14.08
N THR A 23 19.12 -11.92 13.93
CA THR A 23 20.06 -12.71 14.74
C THR A 23 20.07 -12.25 16.19
N GLY A 24 20.17 -10.94 16.44
CA GLY A 24 20.16 -10.39 17.80
C GLY A 24 18.89 -10.76 18.57
N CYS A 25 17.73 -10.62 17.94
CA CYS A 25 16.45 -11.00 18.52
C CYS A 25 16.31 -12.52 18.71
N ALA A 26 16.78 -13.34 17.76
CA ALA A 26 16.79 -14.80 17.91
C ALA A 26 17.62 -15.26 19.12
N LEU A 27 18.82 -14.68 19.29
CA LEU A 27 19.72 -15.02 20.39
C LEU A 27 19.21 -14.51 21.74
N ALA A 28 18.55 -13.35 21.76
CA ALA A 28 17.97 -12.77 22.98
C ALA A 28 16.61 -13.37 23.35
N GLY A 29 16.06 -14.29 22.55
CA GLY A 29 14.72 -14.83 22.75
C GLY A 29 13.59 -13.80 22.54
N VAL A 30 13.87 -12.69 21.85
CA VAL A 30 12.90 -11.62 21.57
C VAL A 30 12.16 -11.95 20.27
N PRO A 31 10.86 -12.23 20.30
CA PRO A 31 10.10 -12.62 19.10
C PRO A 31 9.89 -11.40 18.18
N LEU A 32 10.18 -11.56 16.88
CA LEU A 32 9.88 -10.53 15.86
C LEU A 32 8.49 -10.70 15.25
N PHE A 33 7.91 -11.90 15.37
CA PHE A 33 6.62 -12.26 14.79
C PHE A 33 5.60 -12.47 15.91
N GLY A 34 4.33 -12.19 15.62
CA GLY A 34 3.20 -12.46 16.51
C GLY A 34 2.21 -13.42 15.88
N LEU A 35 1.53 -14.22 16.72
CA LEU A 35 0.40 -15.07 16.39
C LEU A 35 -0.79 -14.61 17.23
N GLY A 36 -1.48 -13.56 16.77
CA GLY A 36 -2.55 -12.91 17.54
C GLY A 36 -2.00 -12.23 18.81
N PRO A 37 -2.56 -12.50 20.00
CA PRO A 37 -2.09 -11.90 21.25
C PRO A 37 -0.77 -12.53 21.75
N HIS A 38 -0.35 -13.64 21.17
CA HIS A 38 0.83 -14.37 21.63
C HIS A 38 2.04 -14.11 20.73
N PRO A 39 3.24 -13.95 21.31
CA PRO A 39 4.46 -13.94 20.53
C PRO A 39 4.64 -15.27 19.81
N ALA A 40 5.09 -15.23 18.55
CA ALA A 40 5.51 -16.43 17.85
C ALA A 40 6.82 -16.98 18.46
N PRO A 41 7.16 -18.26 18.22
CA PRO A 41 8.44 -18.80 18.68
C PRO A 41 9.62 -17.97 18.15
N ALA A 42 10.56 -17.59 19.03
CA ALA A 42 11.73 -16.78 18.65
C ALA A 42 12.59 -17.43 17.54
N ALA A 43 12.51 -18.76 17.38
CA ALA A 43 13.13 -19.49 16.28
C ALA A 43 12.68 -19.01 14.89
N TRP A 44 11.47 -18.45 14.77
CA TRP A 44 10.97 -17.90 13.50
C TRP A 44 11.76 -16.68 13.03
N ASN A 45 12.46 -15.99 13.94
CA ASN A 45 13.35 -14.87 13.60
C ASN A 45 14.43 -15.28 12.58
N TRP A 46 14.83 -16.56 12.54
CA TRP A 46 15.77 -17.08 11.54
C TRP A 46 15.23 -17.00 10.11
N ALA A 47 13.91 -16.96 9.90
CA ALA A 47 13.33 -16.72 8.58
C ALA A 47 13.68 -15.32 8.05
N ALA A 48 13.66 -14.29 8.90
CA ALA A 48 14.08 -12.95 8.53
C ALA A 48 15.58 -12.92 8.14
N VAL A 49 16.42 -13.60 8.93
CA VAL A 49 17.85 -13.75 8.65
C VAL A 49 18.09 -14.45 7.31
N ALA A 50 17.37 -15.54 7.05
CA ALA A 50 17.50 -16.32 5.82
C ALA A 50 17.11 -15.51 4.57
N VAL A 51 16.01 -14.74 4.64
CA VAL A 51 15.59 -13.87 3.53
C VAL A 51 16.64 -12.81 3.23
N ALA A 52 17.15 -12.12 4.26
CA ALA A 52 18.17 -11.09 4.10
C ALA A 52 19.50 -11.66 3.57
N ALA A 53 19.94 -12.81 4.08
CA ALA A 53 21.12 -13.52 3.59
C ALA A 53 20.97 -13.96 2.12
N LEU A 54 19.80 -14.48 1.73
CA LEU A 54 19.49 -14.86 0.36
C LEU A 54 19.56 -13.65 -0.58
N VAL A 55 19.01 -12.51 -0.18
CA VAL A 55 19.09 -11.27 -0.97
C VAL A 55 20.55 -10.87 -1.16
N ALA A 56 21.35 -10.84 -0.10
CA ALA A 56 22.78 -10.50 -0.18
C ALA A 56 23.54 -11.44 -1.12
N ALA A 57 23.33 -12.76 -0.99
CA ALA A 57 23.95 -13.77 -1.84
C ALA A 57 23.59 -13.58 -3.32
N VAL A 58 22.31 -13.31 -3.63
CA VAL A 58 21.87 -13.06 -5.01
C VAL A 58 22.47 -11.79 -5.58
N LEU A 59 22.63 -10.72 -4.80
CA LEU A 59 23.29 -9.50 -5.26
C LEU A 59 24.77 -9.70 -5.58
N LEU A 60 25.47 -10.43 -4.72
CA LEU A 60 26.88 -10.80 -4.94
C LEU A 60 27.02 -11.71 -6.17
N ALA A 61 26.12 -12.68 -6.34
CA ALA A 61 26.09 -13.55 -7.51
C ALA A 61 25.80 -12.76 -8.80
N ARG A 62 24.86 -11.81 -8.78
CA ARG A 62 24.60 -10.90 -9.92
C ARG A 62 25.82 -10.06 -10.27
N HIS A 63 26.56 -9.59 -9.28
CA HIS A 63 27.80 -8.84 -9.50
C HIS A 63 28.88 -9.71 -10.17
N ARG A 64 29.03 -10.97 -9.74
CA ARG A 64 30.05 -11.89 -10.26
C ARG A 64 29.69 -12.54 -11.60
N TYR A 65 28.43 -12.91 -11.79
CA TYR A 65 27.98 -13.75 -12.91
C TYR A 65 27.04 -13.05 -13.89
N GLY A 66 26.76 -11.75 -13.68
CA GLY A 66 25.83 -10.97 -14.49
C GLY A 66 24.35 -11.23 -14.17
N GLU A 67 23.48 -10.54 -14.92
CA GLU A 67 22.03 -10.65 -14.74
C GLU A 67 21.52 -11.99 -15.28
N ARG A 68 20.80 -12.76 -14.44
CA ARG A 68 20.10 -13.99 -14.85
C ARG A 68 18.61 -13.91 -14.48
N PRO A 69 17.71 -14.50 -15.27
CA PRO A 69 16.27 -14.46 -15.00
C PRO A 69 15.91 -15.13 -13.65
N ALA A 70 16.70 -16.12 -13.21
CA ALA A 70 16.56 -16.74 -11.90
C ALA A 70 16.75 -15.71 -10.76
N PHE A 71 17.83 -14.93 -10.80
CA PHE A 71 18.11 -13.91 -9.79
C PHE A 71 16.99 -12.88 -9.66
N ARG A 72 16.44 -12.45 -10.79
CA ARG A 72 15.30 -11.53 -10.80
C ARG A 72 14.06 -12.14 -10.15
N ARG A 73 13.74 -13.41 -10.46
CA ARG A 73 12.62 -14.13 -9.83
C ARG A 73 12.81 -14.25 -8.32
N THR A 74 14.01 -14.60 -7.86
CA THR A 74 14.34 -14.68 -6.44
C THR A 74 14.17 -13.35 -5.72
N LEU A 75 14.63 -12.24 -6.31
CA LEU A 75 14.48 -10.91 -5.70
C LEU A 75 13.02 -10.44 -5.67
N ILE A 76 12.20 -10.84 -6.65
CA ILE A 76 10.75 -10.59 -6.63
C ILE A 76 10.09 -11.39 -5.49
N ALA A 77 10.44 -12.67 -5.33
CA ALA A 77 9.93 -13.48 -4.24
C ALA A 77 10.35 -12.92 -2.87
N ALA A 78 11.62 -12.54 -2.72
CA ALA A 78 12.11 -11.88 -1.50
C ALA A 78 11.37 -10.56 -1.23
N ALA A 79 11.06 -9.77 -2.27
CA ALA A 79 10.28 -8.55 -2.12
C ALA A 79 8.87 -8.82 -1.59
N ALA A 80 8.23 -9.90 -2.04
CA ALA A 80 6.92 -10.31 -1.55
C ALA A 80 6.98 -10.75 -0.07
N LEU A 81 8.01 -11.52 0.33
CA LEU A 81 8.22 -11.90 1.73
C LEU A 81 8.54 -10.70 2.63
N CYS A 82 9.36 -9.76 2.16
CA CYS A 82 9.63 -8.50 2.86
C CYS A 82 8.36 -7.67 3.00
N LEU A 83 7.48 -7.67 1.99
CA LEU A 83 6.22 -6.99 2.08
C LEU A 83 5.27 -7.65 3.10
N ALA A 84 5.24 -8.98 3.12
CA ALA A 84 4.46 -9.76 4.08
C ALA A 84 4.98 -9.61 5.53
N SER A 85 6.26 -9.31 5.74
CA SER A 85 6.75 -8.93 7.07
C SER A 85 6.45 -7.47 7.40
N GLY A 86 6.37 -6.59 6.40
CA GLY A 86 6.11 -5.16 6.59
C GLY A 86 4.64 -4.75 6.71
N PHE A 87 3.66 -5.63 6.46
CA PHE A 87 2.26 -5.18 6.33
C PHE A 87 1.70 -4.60 7.64
N SER A 88 2.15 -5.09 8.79
CA SER A 88 1.74 -4.61 10.12
C SER A 88 2.31 -3.24 10.48
N LEU A 89 3.24 -2.68 9.70
CA LEU A 89 3.83 -1.37 9.98
C LEU A 89 2.76 -0.26 10.06
N LEU A 90 1.71 -0.36 9.24
CA LEU A 90 0.61 0.59 9.29
C LEU A 90 -0.06 0.59 10.67
N MET A 91 -0.25 -0.60 11.25
CA MET A 91 -0.82 -0.73 12.59
C MET A 91 0.12 -0.15 13.65
N ASP A 92 1.43 -0.40 13.55
CA ASP A 92 2.40 0.21 14.48
C ASP A 92 2.36 1.74 14.43
N VAL A 93 2.28 2.32 13.23
CA VAL A 93 2.18 3.77 13.06
C VAL A 93 0.88 4.31 13.64
N LEU A 94 -0.25 3.61 13.40
CA LEU A 94 -1.52 3.99 13.99
C LEU A 94 -1.43 3.95 15.52
N MET A 95 -0.91 2.87 16.10
CA MET A 95 -0.71 2.76 17.55
C MET A 95 0.16 3.91 18.09
N LEU A 96 1.29 4.21 17.44
CA LEU A 96 2.16 5.30 17.85
C LEU A 96 1.47 6.68 17.80
N LEU A 97 0.74 6.95 16.70
CA LEU A 97 -0.02 8.20 16.55
C LEU A 97 -1.12 8.34 17.59
N THR A 98 -1.61 7.22 18.13
CA THR A 98 -2.68 7.19 19.12
C THR A 98 -2.15 7.03 20.54
N GLY A 99 -0.83 7.13 20.73
CA GLY A 99 -0.18 7.03 22.04
C GLY A 99 -0.10 5.61 22.60
N SER A 100 -0.43 4.59 21.82
CA SER A 100 -0.28 3.19 22.16
C SER A 100 1.11 2.69 21.73
N LEU A 101 1.82 1.99 22.61
CA LEU A 101 3.10 1.39 22.24
C LEU A 101 2.85 0.14 21.38
N PRO A 102 3.58 -0.04 20.26
CA PRO A 102 3.52 -1.29 19.50
C PRO A 102 3.98 -2.47 20.37
N ALA A 103 3.69 -3.70 19.94
CA ALA A 103 4.04 -4.95 20.64
C ALA A 103 5.53 -5.07 21.04
N GLY A 104 6.40 -4.27 20.43
CA GLY A 104 7.73 -3.93 20.94
C GLY A 104 8.53 -3.14 19.89
N PRO A 105 9.59 -2.43 20.31
CA PRO A 105 10.44 -1.69 19.38
C PRO A 105 11.12 -2.60 18.34
N ALA A 106 11.42 -3.85 18.69
CA ALA A 106 12.03 -4.82 17.78
C ALA A 106 11.06 -5.27 16.67
N ALA A 107 9.79 -5.50 16.99
CA ALA A 107 8.76 -5.85 16.00
C ALA A 107 8.50 -4.68 15.05
N ALA A 108 8.36 -3.46 15.58
CA ALA A 108 8.21 -2.25 14.76
C ALA A 108 9.42 -2.03 13.82
N ALA A 109 10.65 -2.23 14.34
CA ALA A 109 11.86 -2.17 13.51
C ALA A 109 11.87 -3.25 12.42
N HIS A 110 11.42 -4.48 12.74
CA HIS A 110 11.28 -5.56 11.76
C HIS A 110 10.27 -5.22 10.66
N HIS A 111 9.09 -4.70 11.01
CA HIS A 111 8.08 -4.28 10.02
C HIS A 111 8.60 -3.14 9.14
N ALA A 112 9.32 -2.17 9.72
CA ALA A 112 9.93 -1.06 8.98
C ALA A 112 11.02 -1.55 8.01
N LEU A 113 11.87 -2.48 8.45
CA LEU A 113 12.87 -3.12 7.61
C LEU A 113 12.24 -3.97 6.51
N GLY A 114 11.17 -4.72 6.80
CA GLY A 114 10.41 -5.48 5.81
C GLY A 114 9.89 -4.57 4.68
N LEU A 115 9.20 -3.49 5.04
CA LEU A 115 8.68 -2.55 4.05
C LEU A 115 9.78 -1.85 3.25
N THR A 116 10.86 -1.43 3.92
CA THR A 116 12.03 -0.82 3.27
C THR A 116 12.68 -1.79 2.28
N GLY A 117 12.86 -3.05 2.68
CA GLY A 117 13.39 -4.12 1.85
C GLY A 117 12.55 -4.36 0.60
N ALA A 118 11.23 -4.46 0.76
CA ALA A 118 10.29 -4.62 -0.34
C ALA A 118 10.42 -3.48 -1.36
N VAL A 119 10.51 -2.23 -0.89
CA VAL A 119 10.68 -1.04 -1.75
C VAL A 119 12.02 -1.08 -2.48
N LEU A 120 13.13 -1.33 -1.77
CA LEU A 120 14.46 -1.36 -2.38
C LEU A 120 14.59 -2.49 -3.41
N LEU A 121 14.05 -3.68 -3.12
CA LEU A 121 14.01 -4.83 -4.05
C LEU A 121 13.14 -4.53 -5.27
N ALA A 122 11.98 -3.90 -5.10
CA ALA A 122 11.10 -3.50 -6.19
C ALA A 122 11.76 -2.44 -7.09
N ILE A 123 12.54 -1.51 -6.52
CA ILE A 123 13.32 -0.53 -7.29
C ILE A 123 14.43 -1.24 -8.06
N ASN A 124 15.17 -2.13 -7.41
CA ASN A 124 16.31 -2.83 -7.99
C ASN A 124 15.91 -3.78 -9.15
N THR A 125 14.74 -4.41 -9.06
CA THR A 125 14.20 -5.29 -10.11
C THR A 125 13.58 -4.55 -11.30
N ARG A 126 13.40 -3.23 -11.20
CA ARG A 126 12.84 -2.40 -12.28
C ARG A 126 13.97 -1.78 -13.10
N THR A 127 14.18 -2.29 -14.30
CA THR A 127 15.00 -1.62 -15.31
C THR A 127 14.29 -0.34 -15.77
N ARG A 128 14.79 0.84 -15.36
CA ARG A 128 14.29 2.12 -15.90
C ARG A 128 15.42 2.91 -16.56
N LYS A 129 15.23 3.21 -17.85
CA LYS A 129 15.89 4.36 -18.47
C LYS A 129 15.23 5.63 -17.90
N PRO A 130 16.01 6.60 -17.40
CA PRO A 130 15.44 7.90 -17.07
C PRO A 130 14.87 8.51 -18.36
N THR A 131 13.57 8.79 -18.34
CA THR A 131 12.91 9.57 -19.38
C THR A 131 12.95 11.03 -18.95
N SER A 132 13.89 11.80 -19.49
CA SER A 132 13.78 13.26 -19.54
C SER A 132 12.65 13.60 -20.51
N GLY A 133 11.67 14.36 -20.05
CA GLY A 133 10.46 14.63 -20.80
C GLY A 133 9.67 15.76 -20.19
N THR A 134 8.78 16.37 -20.98
CA THR A 134 7.88 17.42 -20.48
C THR A 134 6.78 16.79 -19.61
N PRO A 135 6.37 17.45 -18.50
CA PRO A 135 5.27 16.98 -17.68
C PRO A 135 3.96 16.89 -18.49
N ALA A 136 3.24 15.78 -18.39
CA ALA A 136 1.93 15.63 -19.01
C ALA A 136 0.90 16.64 -18.43
N PRO A 137 -0.08 17.09 -19.25
CA PRO A 137 -1.18 17.92 -18.74
C PRO A 137 -2.00 17.16 -17.68
N PRO A 138 -2.61 17.85 -16.70
CA PRO A 138 -3.42 17.20 -15.69
C PRO A 138 -4.63 16.52 -16.33
N ALA A 139 -4.86 15.24 -16.02
CA ALA A 139 -5.97 14.49 -16.58
C ALA A 139 -6.67 13.63 -15.53
N ALA A 140 -8.00 13.56 -15.60
CA ALA A 140 -8.78 12.60 -14.83
C ALA A 140 -8.44 11.15 -15.26
N ALA A 141 -8.60 10.20 -14.35
CA ALA A 141 -8.49 8.78 -14.70
C ALA A 141 -9.67 8.33 -15.57
N SER A 142 -9.53 7.17 -16.22
CA SER A 142 -10.61 6.60 -17.03
C SER A 142 -11.84 6.22 -16.18
N PRO A 143 -13.04 6.12 -16.78
CA PRO A 143 -14.27 5.76 -16.04
C PRO A 143 -14.16 4.46 -15.25
N ARG A 144 -13.46 3.45 -15.79
CA ARG A 144 -13.21 2.17 -15.11
C ARG A 144 -12.39 2.35 -13.82
N VAL A 145 -11.37 3.21 -13.84
CA VAL A 145 -10.54 3.49 -12.65
C VAL A 145 -11.33 4.31 -11.63
N HIS A 146 -12.22 5.22 -12.07
CA HIS A 146 -13.14 5.91 -11.18
C HIS A 146 -14.11 4.96 -10.50
N LEU A 147 -14.69 4.00 -11.24
CA LEU A 147 -15.57 2.99 -10.67
C LEU A 147 -14.84 2.14 -9.61
N VAL A 148 -13.61 1.70 -9.91
CA VAL A 148 -12.79 0.96 -8.93
C VAL A 148 -12.53 1.80 -7.67
N ALA A 149 -12.25 3.09 -7.82
CA ALA A 149 -12.09 3.99 -6.68
C ALA A 149 -13.39 4.16 -5.86
N LEU A 150 -14.54 4.26 -6.52
CA LEU A 150 -15.85 4.32 -5.87
C LEU A 150 -16.16 3.04 -5.07
N VAL A 151 -15.93 1.86 -5.68
CA VAL A 151 -16.12 0.58 -5.00
C VAL A 151 -15.18 0.46 -3.81
N GLY A 152 -13.90 0.83 -3.97
CA GLY A 152 -12.94 0.83 -2.87
C GLY A 152 -13.34 1.76 -1.71
N ALA A 153 -13.85 2.95 -2.02
CA ALA A 153 -14.35 3.87 -1.00
C ALA A 153 -15.62 3.36 -0.30
N ALA A 154 -16.56 2.78 -1.08
CA ALA A 154 -17.81 2.22 -0.56
C ALA A 154 -17.57 1.01 0.36
N ALA A 155 -16.45 0.32 0.24
CA ALA A 155 -16.11 -0.80 1.11
C ALA A 155 -15.99 -0.43 2.60
N PHE A 156 -15.74 0.85 2.92
CA PHE A 156 -15.74 1.35 4.30
C PHE A 156 -17.12 1.70 4.85
N LEU A 157 -18.20 1.64 4.06
CA LEU A 157 -19.54 1.99 4.54
C LEU A 157 -20.02 1.13 5.71
N PRO A 158 -19.86 -0.21 5.72
CA PRO A 158 -20.24 -1.03 6.87
C PRO A 158 -19.49 -0.60 8.15
N TYR A 159 -18.18 -0.37 8.04
CA TYR A 159 -17.34 0.08 9.13
C TYR A 159 -17.78 1.43 9.68
N ALA A 160 -17.90 2.43 8.80
CA ALA A 160 -18.29 3.78 9.16
C ALA A 160 -19.69 3.79 9.80
N THR A 161 -20.61 2.98 9.28
CA THR A 161 -21.98 2.86 9.82
C THR A 161 -21.94 2.29 11.23
N MET A 162 -21.24 1.18 11.45
CA MET A 162 -21.06 0.57 12.78
C MET A 162 -20.47 1.57 13.78
N LYS A 163 -19.35 2.23 13.42
CA LYS A 163 -18.71 3.23 14.28
C LYS A 163 -19.60 4.42 14.56
N THR A 164 -20.40 4.86 13.58
CA THR A 164 -21.37 5.95 13.76
C THR A 164 -22.50 5.56 14.71
N VAL A 165 -23.01 4.33 14.62
CA VAL A 165 -24.03 3.81 15.56
C VAL A 165 -23.50 3.86 17.00
N TRP A 166 -22.28 3.38 17.25
CA TRP A 166 -21.66 3.46 18.57
C TRP A 166 -21.39 4.89 19.03
N ALA A 167 -20.90 5.76 18.13
CA ALA A 167 -20.64 7.16 18.43
C ALA A 167 -21.89 7.91 18.90
N PHE A 168 -23.07 7.55 18.39
CA PHE A 168 -24.36 8.12 18.82
C PHE A 168 -25.02 7.36 19.97
N GLY A 169 -24.28 6.50 20.68
CA GLY A 169 -24.77 5.75 21.83
C GLY A 169 -25.67 4.56 21.48
N GLY A 170 -25.79 4.22 20.20
CA GLY A 170 -26.50 3.03 19.74
C GLY A 170 -25.76 1.72 20.06
N THR A 171 -26.42 0.61 19.75
CA THR A 171 -25.91 -0.75 19.94
C THR A 171 -25.71 -1.42 18.60
N PHE A 172 -24.55 -2.03 18.40
CA PHE A 172 -24.23 -2.86 17.25
C PHE A 172 -23.51 -4.13 17.72
N ALA A 173 -23.90 -5.29 17.18
CA ALA A 173 -23.37 -6.60 17.57
C ALA A 173 -23.40 -6.82 19.11
N GLY A 174 -24.54 -6.48 19.72
CA GLY A 174 -24.73 -6.65 21.16
C GLY A 174 -23.96 -5.68 22.07
N VAL A 175 -23.12 -4.79 21.54
CA VAL A 175 -22.31 -3.85 22.33
C VAL A 175 -22.74 -2.41 22.07
N SER A 176 -22.97 -1.66 23.14
CA SER A 176 -23.31 -0.24 23.11
C SER A 176 -22.07 0.64 22.97
N GLY A 177 -22.26 1.89 22.49
CA GLY A 177 -21.15 2.86 22.42
C GLY A 177 -20.45 3.11 23.77
N ALA A 178 -21.21 3.08 24.88
CA ALA A 178 -20.64 3.24 26.22
C ALA A 178 -19.75 2.07 26.64
N GLU A 179 -20.16 0.83 26.33
CA GLU A 179 -19.34 -0.36 26.55
C GLU A 179 -18.07 -0.33 25.68
N VAL A 180 -18.15 0.10 24.42
CA VAL A 180 -16.97 0.26 23.54
C VAL A 180 -15.97 1.27 24.14
N LEU A 181 -16.45 2.41 24.64
CA LEU A 181 -15.58 3.43 25.24
C LEU A 181 -14.88 2.92 26.50
N GLU A 182 -15.57 2.13 27.33
CA GLU A 182 -14.97 1.50 28.51
C GLU A 182 -13.94 0.45 28.12
N VAL A 183 -14.21 -0.35 27.08
CA VAL A 183 -13.25 -1.29 26.51
C VAL A 183 -12.00 -0.56 25.98
N SER A 184 -12.18 0.53 25.23
CA SER A 184 -11.07 1.38 24.76
C SER A 184 -10.22 1.89 25.93
N ARG A 185 -10.86 2.35 27.01
CA ARG A 185 -10.17 2.83 28.22
C ARG A 185 -9.37 1.72 28.90
N ARG A 186 -9.99 0.55 29.10
CA ARG A 186 -9.33 -0.63 29.71
C ARG A 186 -8.14 -1.11 28.86
N ASN A 187 -8.24 -0.99 27.54
CA ASN A 187 -7.18 -1.36 26.60
C ASN A 187 -6.08 -0.29 26.48
N GLY A 188 -6.11 0.77 27.30
CA GLY A 188 -5.06 1.78 27.36
C GLY A 188 -5.09 2.78 26.20
N ALA A 189 -6.26 3.04 25.61
CA ALA A 189 -6.42 4.13 24.65
C ALA A 189 -5.96 5.47 25.25
N SER A 190 -5.27 6.29 24.48
CA SER A 190 -4.79 7.58 24.97
C SER A 190 -5.94 8.55 25.28
N GLY A 191 -5.66 9.55 26.11
CA GLY A 191 -6.65 10.60 26.42
C GLY A 191 -7.18 11.33 25.18
N VAL A 192 -6.35 11.51 24.13
CA VAL A 192 -6.78 12.11 22.86
C VAL A 192 -7.77 11.19 22.14
N TRP A 193 -7.51 9.88 22.12
CA TRP A 193 -8.42 8.91 21.52
C TRP A 193 -9.77 8.90 22.24
N LEU A 194 -9.75 8.80 23.57
CA LEU A 194 -10.96 8.81 24.40
C LEU A 194 -11.74 10.12 24.28
N ALA A 195 -11.06 11.26 24.14
CA ALA A 195 -11.72 12.56 23.94
C ALA A 195 -12.43 12.63 22.58
N LEU A 196 -11.78 12.15 21.51
CA LEU A 196 -12.38 12.10 20.17
C LEU A 196 -13.58 11.13 20.15
N GLU A 197 -13.42 9.92 20.70
CA GLU A 197 -14.54 8.96 20.84
C GLU A 197 -15.69 9.55 21.66
N GLY A 198 -15.39 10.28 22.75
CA GLY A 198 -16.38 10.97 23.57
C GLY A 198 -17.14 12.09 22.83
N TRP A 199 -16.56 12.65 21.77
CA TRP A 199 -17.24 13.60 20.86
C TRP A 199 -17.95 12.91 19.69
N GLY A 200 -17.99 11.57 19.67
CA GLY A 200 -18.53 10.79 18.57
C GLY A 200 -17.64 10.79 17.31
N LEU A 201 -16.38 11.21 17.44
CA LEU A 201 -15.40 11.22 16.36
C LEU A 201 -14.49 10.00 16.49
N ASP A 202 -14.86 8.92 15.82
CA ASP A 202 -14.01 7.73 15.76
C ASP A 202 -12.72 8.00 14.95
N PRO A 203 -11.52 7.92 15.56
CA PRO A 203 -10.29 8.29 14.86
C PRO A 203 -9.99 7.37 13.67
N THR A 204 -10.37 6.09 13.75
CA THR A 204 -10.25 5.15 12.64
C THR A 204 -11.11 5.52 11.43
N VAL A 205 -12.32 6.04 11.63
CA VAL A 205 -13.16 6.60 10.56
C VAL A 205 -12.51 7.84 9.96
N LEU A 206 -11.90 8.72 10.78
CA LEU A 206 -11.16 9.87 10.26
C LEU A 206 -9.99 9.45 9.37
N PHE A 207 -9.23 8.42 9.77
CA PHE A 207 -8.17 7.85 8.93
C PHE A 207 -8.72 7.23 7.65
N ALA A 208 -9.87 6.54 7.71
CA ALA A 208 -10.53 6.02 6.52
C ALA A 208 -10.93 7.15 5.56
N LEU A 209 -11.44 8.28 6.07
CA LEU A 209 -11.78 9.46 5.27
C LEU A 209 -10.53 10.09 4.62
N VAL A 210 -9.41 10.19 5.33
CA VAL A 210 -8.13 10.62 4.74
C VAL A 210 -7.68 9.67 3.63
N GLY A 211 -7.86 8.37 3.83
CA GLY A 211 -7.62 7.36 2.80
C GLY A 211 -8.52 7.57 1.57
N VAL A 212 -9.83 7.68 1.77
CA VAL A 212 -10.80 7.94 0.69
C VAL A 212 -10.45 9.23 -0.06
N PHE A 213 -10.07 10.30 0.66
CA PHE A 213 -9.59 11.53 0.07
C PHE A 213 -8.34 11.29 -0.80
N LEU A 214 -7.34 10.56 -0.30
CA LEU A 214 -6.16 10.17 -1.08
C LEU A 214 -6.55 9.39 -2.35
N LEU A 215 -7.43 8.40 -2.23
CA LEU A 215 -7.90 7.58 -3.35
C LEU A 215 -8.58 8.44 -4.43
N PHE A 216 -9.41 9.40 -4.04
CA PHE A 216 -10.03 10.34 -4.98
C PHE A 216 -9.03 11.31 -5.60
N GLY A 217 -8.02 11.74 -4.83
CA GLY A 217 -6.92 12.56 -5.35
C GLY A 217 -6.15 11.85 -6.46
N LEU A 218 -5.92 10.54 -6.35
CA LEU A 218 -5.25 9.74 -7.37
C LEU A 218 -6.04 9.64 -8.68
N VAL A 219 -7.37 9.79 -8.65
CA VAL A 219 -8.22 9.62 -9.85
C VAL A 219 -8.73 10.94 -10.42
N ARG A 220 -8.69 12.04 -9.66
CA ARG A 220 -9.14 13.37 -10.07
C ARG A 220 -7.97 14.28 -10.50
N PRO A 221 -8.22 15.34 -11.29
CA PRO A 221 -7.19 16.30 -11.69
C PRO A 221 -6.55 17.05 -10.50
N TRP A 222 -7.30 17.27 -9.42
CA TRP A 222 -6.82 18.03 -8.25
C TRP A 222 -5.70 17.32 -7.47
N GLY A 223 -5.52 16.00 -7.65
CA GLY A 223 -4.33 15.31 -7.12
C GLY A 223 -3.07 15.54 -7.95
N GLN A 224 -3.15 16.26 -9.07
CA GLN A 224 -2.01 16.64 -9.93
C GLN A 224 -1.73 18.14 -9.88
N VAL A 225 -2.75 18.95 -9.56
CA VAL A 225 -2.67 20.40 -9.41
C VAL A 225 -3.46 20.79 -8.16
N PHE A 226 -2.83 21.52 -7.26
CA PHE A 226 -3.45 22.01 -6.04
C PHE A 226 -4.70 22.87 -6.36
N PRO A 227 -5.86 22.57 -5.73
CA PRO A 227 -7.11 23.28 -6.01
C PRO A 227 -7.09 24.72 -5.49
N ARG A 228 -7.98 25.57 -6.00
CA ARG A 228 -7.99 27.02 -5.69
C ARG A 228 -8.21 27.34 -4.20
N TRP A 229 -8.84 26.44 -3.44
CA TRP A 229 -9.05 26.59 -2.00
C TRP A 229 -7.78 26.36 -1.16
N THR A 230 -6.71 25.79 -1.74
CA THR A 230 -5.40 25.69 -1.08
C THR A 230 -4.62 26.99 -1.29
N VAL A 231 -4.98 28.06 -0.58
CA VAL A 231 -4.55 29.46 -0.83
C VAL A 231 -3.08 29.60 -1.22
N PHE A 232 -2.16 28.97 -0.48
CA PHE A 232 -0.71 29.09 -0.72
C PHE A 232 -0.15 28.23 -1.86
N LEU A 233 -0.90 27.22 -2.30
CA LEU A 233 -0.45 26.23 -3.29
C LEU A 233 -1.30 26.23 -4.56
N ALA A 234 -2.38 27.02 -4.61
CA ALA A 234 -3.34 27.05 -5.70
C ALA A 234 -2.66 27.11 -7.08
N GLY A 235 -3.05 26.19 -7.97
CA GLY A 235 -2.52 26.12 -9.33
C GLY A 235 -1.12 25.51 -9.46
N ARG A 236 -0.39 25.28 -8.35
CA ARG A 236 0.90 24.60 -8.39
C ARG A 236 0.72 23.10 -8.66
N ARG A 237 1.71 22.48 -9.30
CA ARG A 237 1.73 21.03 -9.52
C ARG A 237 1.99 20.30 -8.20
N VAL A 238 1.22 19.25 -7.95
CA VAL A 238 1.46 18.36 -6.82
C VAL A 238 2.68 17.49 -7.14
N PRO A 239 3.73 17.47 -6.30
CA PRO A 239 4.87 16.57 -6.50
C PRO A 239 4.39 15.12 -6.58
N ARG A 240 4.78 14.38 -7.63
CA ARG A 240 4.24 13.02 -7.90
C ARG A 240 4.38 12.07 -6.71
N TRP A 241 5.47 12.19 -5.95
CA TRP A 241 5.74 11.32 -4.81
C TRP A 241 4.77 11.54 -3.65
N LEU A 242 4.18 12.74 -3.52
CA LEU A 242 3.33 13.12 -2.39
C LEU A 242 2.07 12.24 -2.28
N PRO A 243 1.24 12.05 -3.33
CA PRO A 243 0.12 11.10 -3.26
C PRO A 243 0.55 9.66 -3.56
N LEU A 244 1.62 9.45 -4.36
CA LEU A 244 1.99 8.11 -4.79
C LEU A 244 2.64 7.29 -3.67
N ALA A 245 3.46 7.90 -2.81
CA ALA A 245 4.11 7.22 -1.69
C ALA A 245 3.07 6.64 -0.71
N PRO A 246 2.16 7.42 -0.10
CA PRO A 246 1.17 6.87 0.82
C PRO A 246 0.21 5.90 0.12
N ALA A 247 -0.11 6.10 -1.17
CA ALA A 247 -0.97 5.17 -1.90
C ALA A 247 -0.30 3.81 -2.13
N VAL A 248 0.98 3.79 -2.48
CA VAL A 248 1.73 2.54 -2.65
C VAL A 248 1.94 1.86 -1.30
N LEU A 249 2.31 2.61 -0.25
CA LEU A 249 2.47 2.07 1.10
C LEU A 249 1.15 1.47 1.59
N GLY A 250 0.05 2.23 1.50
CA GLY A 250 -1.29 1.78 1.89
C GLY A 250 -1.78 0.59 1.09
N ALA A 251 -1.59 0.56 -0.23
CA ALA A 251 -1.94 -0.63 -1.02
C ALA A 251 -1.11 -1.85 -0.62
N ALA A 252 0.19 -1.65 -0.37
CA ALA A 252 1.11 -2.72 -0.04
C ALA A 252 0.83 -3.31 1.36
N THR A 253 0.30 -2.54 2.30
CA THR A 253 -0.12 -3.02 3.63
C THR A 253 -1.54 -3.56 3.65
N LEU A 254 -2.51 -2.84 3.06
CA LEU A 254 -3.95 -3.13 3.19
C LEU A 254 -4.40 -4.33 2.35
N VAL A 255 -3.79 -4.57 1.19
CA VAL A 255 -4.11 -5.75 0.37
C VAL A 255 -3.80 -7.05 1.11
N PRO A 256 -2.56 -7.32 1.56
CA PRO A 256 -2.27 -8.57 2.27
C PRO A 256 -3.05 -8.66 3.59
N TYR A 257 -3.15 -7.54 4.34
CA TYR A 257 -3.90 -7.51 5.59
C TYR A 257 -5.38 -7.90 5.38
N GLY A 258 -6.04 -7.28 4.41
CA GLY A 258 -7.43 -7.58 4.10
C GLY A 258 -7.63 -8.98 3.51
N LEU A 259 -6.74 -9.48 2.66
CA LEU A 259 -6.89 -10.82 2.08
C LEU A 259 -6.73 -11.92 3.13
N LEU A 260 -5.73 -11.80 4.01
CA LEU A 260 -5.54 -12.73 5.12
C LEU A 260 -6.68 -12.62 6.12
N GLY A 261 -7.08 -11.40 6.47
CA GLY A 261 -8.24 -11.14 7.34
C GLY A 261 -9.51 -11.77 6.78
N SER A 262 -9.90 -11.45 5.54
CA SER A 262 -11.08 -12.04 4.91
C SER A 262 -11.01 -13.55 4.81
N GLY A 263 -9.84 -14.13 4.50
CA GLY A 263 -9.65 -15.59 4.50
C GLY A 263 -9.91 -16.20 5.88
N TYR A 264 -9.37 -15.60 6.93
CA TYR A 264 -9.62 -16.00 8.31
C TYR A 264 -11.12 -15.90 8.67
N LEU A 265 -11.78 -14.79 8.33
CA LEU A 265 -13.21 -14.59 8.62
C LEU A 265 -14.12 -15.53 7.84
N ILE A 266 -13.75 -15.90 6.61
CA ILE A 266 -14.48 -16.93 5.83
C ILE A 266 -14.37 -18.27 6.54
N LEU A 267 -13.15 -18.69 6.91
CA LEU A 267 -12.94 -19.96 7.61
C LEU A 267 -13.65 -19.99 8.97
N ALA A 268 -13.64 -18.88 9.70
CA ALA A 268 -14.37 -18.75 10.96
C ALA A 268 -15.89 -18.82 10.76
N GLY A 269 -16.43 -18.12 9.75
CA GLY A 269 -17.86 -18.17 9.43
C GLY A 269 -18.34 -19.54 8.94
N LEU A 270 -17.43 -20.36 8.41
CA LEU A 270 -17.71 -21.76 8.04
C LEU A 270 -17.51 -22.74 9.22
N GLY A 271 -17.13 -22.27 10.40
CA GLY A 271 -16.85 -23.11 11.57
C GLY A 271 -15.57 -23.95 11.46
N VAL A 272 -14.67 -23.62 10.52
CA VAL A 272 -13.39 -24.32 10.34
C VAL A 272 -12.34 -23.82 11.34
N LEU A 273 -12.41 -22.52 11.69
CA LEU A 273 -11.54 -21.89 12.67
C LEU A 273 -12.39 -21.27 13.79
N ASP A 274 -11.90 -21.33 15.01
CA ASP A 274 -12.52 -20.64 16.13
C ASP A 274 -12.17 -19.15 16.10
N LEU A 275 -13.20 -18.32 16.24
CA LEU A 275 -13.07 -16.89 16.51
C LEU A 275 -13.45 -16.64 17.97
N PRO A 276 -12.48 -16.32 18.85
CA PRO A 276 -12.80 -16.01 20.24
C PRO A 276 -13.68 -14.73 20.30
N PRO A 277 -14.70 -14.69 21.17
CA PRO A 277 -15.59 -13.54 21.29
C PRO A 277 -14.85 -12.28 21.78
N GLY A 278 -13.75 -12.44 22.54
CA GLY A 278 -13.01 -11.32 23.11
C GLY A 278 -13.90 -10.48 24.03
N ASP A 279 -14.04 -9.20 23.68
CA ASP A 279 -14.87 -8.24 24.42
C ASP A 279 -16.33 -8.21 23.96
N PHE A 280 -16.69 -9.02 22.96
CA PHE A 280 -18.06 -9.18 22.49
C PHE A 280 -18.78 -10.29 23.28
N ARG A 281 -20.11 -10.25 23.25
CA ARG A 281 -20.94 -11.23 24.00
C ARG A 281 -20.86 -12.63 23.40
N THR A 282 -20.74 -12.71 22.08
CA THR A 282 -20.70 -13.97 21.33
C THR A 282 -19.63 -13.95 20.24
N GLY A 283 -19.23 -15.13 19.76
CA GLY A 283 -18.34 -15.24 18.60
C GLY A 283 -18.98 -14.72 17.31
N GLU A 284 -20.31 -14.81 17.19
CA GLU A 284 -21.06 -14.25 16.05
C GLU A 284 -21.01 -12.72 16.03
N ASP A 285 -21.15 -12.07 17.19
CA ASP A 285 -21.00 -10.62 17.34
C ASP A 285 -19.58 -10.18 16.93
N ALA A 286 -18.56 -10.90 17.43
CA ALA A 286 -17.17 -10.65 17.06
C ALA A 286 -16.94 -10.83 15.55
N LEU A 287 -17.55 -11.85 14.94
CA LEU A 287 -17.44 -12.11 13.50
C LEU A 287 -18.09 -10.99 12.68
N LEU A 288 -19.27 -10.52 13.09
CA LEU A 288 -19.98 -9.43 12.43
C LEU A 288 -19.18 -8.12 12.47
N VAL A 289 -18.65 -7.76 13.64
CA VAL A 289 -17.79 -6.57 13.81
C VAL A 289 -16.49 -6.72 13.00
N SER A 290 -15.91 -7.91 13.01
CA SER A 290 -14.69 -8.20 12.24
C SER A 290 -14.94 -8.05 10.73
N TRP A 291 -16.08 -8.52 10.20
CA TRP A 291 -16.44 -8.30 8.80
C TRP A 291 -16.65 -6.84 8.48
N ALA A 292 -17.34 -6.10 9.37
CA ALA A 292 -17.55 -4.67 9.19
C ALA A 292 -16.22 -3.89 9.13
N GLY A 293 -15.23 -4.27 9.94
CA GLY A 293 -13.90 -3.64 9.96
C GLY A 293 -12.93 -4.16 8.90
N LEU A 294 -12.57 -5.43 8.96
CA LEU A 294 -11.52 -6.03 8.13
C LEU A 294 -11.93 -6.17 6.66
N GLY A 295 -13.23 -6.34 6.38
CA GLY A 295 -13.75 -6.57 5.04
C GLY A 295 -13.46 -5.42 4.07
N ALA A 296 -13.23 -4.20 4.58
CA ALA A 296 -12.93 -3.03 3.77
C ALA A 296 -11.50 -3.01 3.22
N PHE A 297 -10.54 -3.64 3.90
CA PHE A 297 -9.12 -3.40 3.63
C PHE A 297 -8.63 -3.96 2.30
N ALA A 298 -9.03 -5.17 1.93
CA ALA A 298 -8.67 -5.77 0.64
C ALA A 298 -9.23 -4.99 -0.56
N PRO A 299 -10.54 -4.73 -0.66
CA PRO A 299 -11.09 -3.99 -1.80
C PRO A 299 -10.53 -2.57 -1.89
N TYR A 300 -10.38 -1.88 -0.76
CA TYR A 300 -9.79 -0.54 -0.73
C TYR A 300 -8.30 -0.55 -1.12
N GLY A 301 -7.51 -1.48 -0.59
CA GLY A 301 -6.09 -1.63 -0.94
C GLY A 301 -5.89 -1.93 -2.43
N LEU A 302 -6.73 -2.78 -3.02
CA LEU A 302 -6.72 -3.06 -4.46
C LEU A 302 -7.11 -1.81 -5.27
N ALA A 303 -8.12 -1.05 -4.82
CA ALA A 303 -8.50 0.19 -5.45
C ALA A 303 -7.35 1.23 -5.42
N LEU A 304 -6.65 1.35 -4.29
CA LEU A 304 -5.44 2.17 -4.18
C LEU A 304 -4.36 1.71 -5.16
N ALA A 305 -4.09 0.40 -5.28
CA ALA A 305 -3.09 -0.12 -6.21
C ALA A 305 -3.42 0.25 -7.67
N VAL A 306 -4.68 0.08 -8.08
CA VAL A 306 -5.15 0.42 -9.43
C VAL A 306 -5.08 1.93 -9.67
N ALA A 307 -5.55 2.74 -8.71
CA ALA A 307 -5.54 4.19 -8.79
C ALA A 307 -4.10 4.74 -8.81
N ALA A 308 -3.20 4.22 -7.98
CA ALA A 308 -1.78 4.57 -7.93
C ALA A 308 -1.08 4.25 -9.25
N HIS A 309 -1.32 3.06 -9.83
CA HIS A 309 -0.77 2.68 -11.13
C HIS A 309 -1.28 3.59 -12.25
N SER A 310 -2.57 3.91 -12.23
CA SER A 310 -3.19 4.84 -13.18
C SER A 310 -2.59 6.25 -13.04
N TYR A 311 -2.50 6.77 -11.82
CA TYR A 311 -1.92 8.08 -11.50
C TYR A 311 -0.47 8.15 -11.95
N TRP A 312 0.33 7.13 -11.65
CA TRP A 312 1.72 7.04 -12.05
C TRP A 312 1.89 7.05 -13.57
N ARG A 313 1.01 6.39 -14.32
CA ARG A 313 1.03 6.45 -15.80
C ARG A 313 0.70 7.85 -16.32
N ARG A 314 -0.31 8.52 -15.77
CA ARG A 314 -0.72 9.87 -16.20
C ARG A 314 0.29 10.96 -15.83
N THR A 315 1.08 10.76 -14.78
CA THR A 315 2.08 11.72 -14.29
C THR A 315 3.50 11.40 -14.75
N ARG A 316 3.67 10.46 -15.69
CA ARG A 316 4.96 10.22 -16.33
C ARG A 316 5.28 11.36 -17.30
N PRO A 317 6.56 11.82 -17.35
CA PRO A 317 7.00 12.71 -18.40
C PRO A 317 6.72 12.09 -19.76
N LEU A 318 6.20 12.89 -20.69
CA LEU A 318 6.05 12.49 -22.07
C LEU A 318 7.43 12.42 -22.71
N ALA A 319 7.67 11.40 -23.54
CA ALA A 319 8.89 11.39 -24.34
C ALA A 319 8.93 12.67 -25.18
N PRO A 320 10.12 13.29 -25.38
CA PRO A 320 10.24 14.41 -26.29
C PRO A 320 9.61 13.99 -27.62
N ALA A 321 8.71 14.81 -28.15
CA ALA A 321 8.20 14.59 -29.49
C ALA A 321 9.42 14.40 -30.40
N ARG A 322 9.49 13.28 -31.11
CA ARG A 322 10.57 13.07 -32.09
C ARG A 322 10.51 14.30 -32.99
N PRO A 323 11.58 15.09 -33.13
CA PRO A 323 11.56 16.25 -34.00
C PRO A 323 11.00 15.76 -35.33
N ALA A 324 9.91 16.39 -35.78
CA ALA A 324 9.34 16.08 -37.08
C ALA A 324 10.52 16.05 -38.03
N SER A 325 10.80 14.88 -38.62
CA SER A 325 11.91 14.74 -39.54
C SER A 325 11.71 15.83 -40.56
N VAL A 326 12.58 16.86 -40.53
CA VAL A 326 12.59 17.90 -41.53
C VAL A 326 12.60 17.14 -42.86
N PRO A 327 11.56 17.28 -43.70
CA PRO A 327 11.53 16.56 -44.96
C PRO A 327 12.85 16.85 -45.67
N ALA A 328 13.56 15.79 -46.06
CA ALA A 328 14.85 15.93 -46.72
C ALA A 328 14.70 16.97 -47.85
N PRO A 329 15.55 18.02 -47.89
CA PRO A 329 15.50 18.99 -48.97
C PRO A 329 15.73 18.23 -50.28
N GLY A 330 14.68 18.08 -51.11
CA GLY A 330 14.79 17.42 -52.41
C GLY A 330 13.66 16.47 -52.80
N LEU A 331 12.79 16.05 -51.88
CA LEU A 331 11.57 15.33 -52.26
C LEU A 331 10.44 16.34 -52.47
N THR A 332 10.35 16.88 -53.69
CA THR A 332 9.16 17.58 -54.15
C THR A 332 7.94 16.69 -53.90
N PRO A 333 6.88 17.20 -53.25
CA PRO A 333 5.66 16.44 -53.05
C PRO A 333 5.16 16.00 -54.42
N ARG A 334 5.16 14.69 -54.69
CA ARG A 334 4.52 14.11 -55.88
C ARG A 334 3.09 14.66 -55.89
N ARG A 335 2.75 15.41 -56.95
CA ARG A 335 1.38 15.87 -57.18
C ARG A 335 0.43 14.67 -57.00
N PRO A 336 -0.69 14.83 -56.29
CA PRO A 336 -1.69 13.78 -56.19
C PRO A 336 -2.08 13.36 -57.61
N VAL A 337 -1.87 12.08 -57.93
CA VAL A 337 -2.31 11.50 -59.19
C VAL A 337 -3.84 11.58 -59.18
N PRO A 338 -4.48 12.20 -60.19
CA PRO A 338 -5.92 12.27 -60.25
C PRO A 338 -6.52 10.86 -60.25
N PRO A 339 -7.65 10.64 -59.55
CA PRO A 339 -8.29 9.33 -59.49
C PRO A 339 -8.62 8.84 -60.90
N ALA A 340 -8.27 7.57 -61.17
CA ALA A 340 -8.56 6.93 -62.44
C ALA A 340 -10.08 6.90 -62.70
N PRO A 341 -10.54 7.15 -63.94
CA PRO A 341 -11.96 7.16 -64.28
C PRO A 341 -12.58 5.79 -64.00
N ILE A 342 -13.71 5.81 -63.28
CA ILE A 342 -14.52 4.64 -62.95
C ILE A 342 -15.08 4.07 -64.27
N ARG A 343 -14.57 2.91 -64.71
CA ARG A 343 -15.19 2.13 -65.79
C ARG A 343 -16.49 1.51 -65.27
N THR A 344 -17.62 2.11 -65.63
CA THR A 344 -18.94 1.47 -65.54
C THR A 344 -18.99 0.32 -66.55
N ARG A 345 -19.05 -0.93 -66.08
CA ARG A 345 -19.42 -2.08 -66.92
C ARG A 345 -20.94 -2.07 -67.10
N ARG A 346 -21.38 -2.01 -68.36
CA ARG A 346 -22.70 -2.49 -68.80
C ARG A 346 -22.65 -4.00 -68.96
#